data_AF-A0A259BSA4-F1
#
_entry.id   AF-A0A259BSA4-F1
#
_cell.length_a   1.000
_cell.length_b   1.000
_cell.length_c   1.000
_cell.angle_alpha   90.00
_cell.angle_beta   90.00
_cell.angle_gamma   90.00
#
_symmetry.space_group_name_H-M   'P 1'
#
loop_
_entity.id
_entity.type
_entity.pdbx_description
1 polymer ?
#
loop_
_entity_poly.entity_id
_entity_poly.type
_entity_poly.pdbx_seq_one_letter_code
_entity_poly.pdbx_strand_id
1 'polypeptide(L)' 'MSQHMEVAPGCLYWPQFLDRSGQEALVGEINTILAEAPLFTPRMPRTGKAFSVRMSNCGPLG' A
#
# COMPACT_ATOMS: atom_id res chain seq x y z
N MET A 1 -7.14 -21.09 -10.11
CA MET A 1 -5.96 -20.94 -9.25
C MET A 1 -5.00 -20.00 -9.94
N SER A 2 -4.77 -18.80 -9.39
CA SER A 2 -3.80 -17.87 -9.98
C SER A 2 -2.40 -18.48 -9.85
N GLN A 3 -1.75 -18.72 -10.98
CA GLN A 3 -0.37 -19.20 -11.01
C GLN A 3 0.54 -18.03 -10.63
N HIS A 4 1.39 -18.23 -9.63
CA HIS A 4 2.37 -17.21 -9.25
C HIS A 4 3.59 -17.27 -10.19
N MET A 5 4.26 -16.13 -10.36
CA MET A 5 5.48 -16.00 -11.16
C MET A 5 6.64 -15.64 -10.23
N GLU A 6 7.75 -16.37 -10.29
CA GLU A 6 8.98 -15.94 -9.62
C GLU A 6 9.66 -14.85 -10.46
N VAL A 7 9.72 -13.62 -9.93
CA VAL A 7 10.27 -12.45 -10.64
C VAL A 7 11.73 -12.15 -10.29
N ALA A 8 12.20 -12.73 -9.18
CA ALA A 8 13.58 -12.77 -8.72
C ALA A 8 13.70 -13.93 -7.71
N PRO A 9 14.90 -14.46 -7.42
CA PRO A 9 15.06 -15.53 -6.44
C PRO A 9 14.36 -15.22 -5.10
N GLY A 10 13.33 -16.00 -4.75
CA GLY A 10 12.54 -15.81 -3.52
C GLY A 10 11.46 -14.72 -3.59
N CYS A 11 11.22 -14.11 -4.75
CA CYS A 11 10.20 -13.08 -4.95
C CYS A 11 9.09 -13.60 -5.86
N LEU A 12 7.92 -13.89 -5.28
CA LEU A 12 6.76 -14.44 -5.98
C LEU A 12 5.72 -13.35 -6.24
N TYR A 13 5.37 -13.14 -7.50
CA TYR A 13 4.28 -12.28 -7.94
C TYR A 13 3.00 -13.09 -8.12
N TRP A 14 1.92 -12.67 -7.45
CA TRP A 14 0.60 -13.30 -7.50
C TRP A 14 -0.39 -12.38 -8.20
N PRO A 15 -0.55 -12.50 -9.53
CA PRO A 15 -1.48 -11.66 -10.27
C PRO A 15 -2.92 -11.94 -9.82
N GLN A 16 -3.69 -10.86 -9.61
CA GLN A 16 -5.10 -10.92 -9.20
C GLN A 16 -5.31 -11.79 -7.95
N PHE A 17 -4.39 -11.71 -6.98
CA PHE A 17 -4.50 -12.46 -5.72
C PHE A 17 -5.80 -12.12 -4.96
N LEU A 18 -6.11 -10.82 -4.88
CA LEU A 18 -7.41 -10.35 -4.43
C LEU A 18 -8.35 -10.34 -5.63
N ASP A 19 -9.45 -11.08 -5.52
CA ASP A 19 -10.56 -10.95 -6.44
C ASP A 19 -11.26 -9.58 -6.27
N ARG A 20 -12.30 -9.34 -7.07
CA ARG A 20 -12.99 -8.05 -7.04
C ARG A 20 -13.54 -7.70 -5.65
N SER A 21 -14.13 -8.68 -4.96
CA SER A 21 -14.73 -8.45 -3.65
C SER A 21 -13.66 -8.17 -2.60
N GLY A 22 -12.53 -8.90 -2.64
CA GLY A 22 -11.39 -8.66 -1.76
C GLY A 22 -10.75 -7.28 -1.98
N GLN A 23 -10.68 -6.80 -3.22
CA GLN A 23 -10.19 -5.45 -3.52
C GLN A 23 -11.11 -4.37 -2.92
N GLU A 24 -12.42 -4.53 -3.05
CA GLU A 24 -13.40 -3.58 -2.50
C GLU A 24 -13.40 -3.55 -0.97
N ALA A 25 -13.29 -4.72 -0.33
CA ALA A 25 -13.15 -4.82 1.12
C ALA A 25 -11.89 -4.08 1.61
N LEU A 26 -10.74 -4.32 0.98
CA LEU A 26 -9.49 -3.67 1.33
C LEU A 26 -9.56 -2.13 1.17
N VAL A 27 -10.20 -1.64 0.11
CA VAL A 27 -10.42 -0.19 -0.06
C VAL A 27 -11.28 0.38 1.07
N GLY A 28 -12.31 -0.34 1.51
CA GLY A 28 -13.13 0.03 2.66
C GLY A 28 -12.30 0.18 3.94
N GLU A 29 -11.50 -0.84 4.26
CA GLU A 29 -10.61 -0.82 5.44
C GLU A 29 -9.58 0.32 5.39
N ILE A 30 -8.95 0.52 4.23
CA ILE A 30 -7.99 1.62 4.03
C ILE A 30 -8.68 2.98 4.23
N ASN A 31 -9.90 3.17 3.75
CA ASN A 31 -10.62 4.44 3.94
C ASN A 31 -10.89 4.73 5.42
N THR A 32 -11.22 3.71 6.23
CA THR A 32 -11.37 3.86 7.68
C THR A 32 -10.06 4.27 8.32
N ILE A 33 -8.95 3.62 7.96
CA ILE A 33 -7.61 3.99 8.44
C ILE A 33 -7.27 5.43 8.07
N LEU A 34 -7.53 5.84 6.83
CA LEU A 34 -7.20 7.19 6.35
C LEU A 34 -8.06 8.29 6.99
N ALA A 35 -9.21 7.94 7.57
CA ALA A 35 -9.98 8.87 8.39
C ALA A 35 -9.26 9.19 9.72
N GLU A 36 -8.55 8.22 10.29
CA GLU A 36 -7.78 8.38 11.54
C GLU A 36 -6.35 8.90 11.28
N ALA A 37 -5.71 8.42 10.22
CA ALA A 37 -4.37 8.78 9.80
C ALA A 37 -4.39 9.30 8.34
N PRO A 38 -4.69 10.60 8.13
CA PRO A 38 -4.79 11.17 6.79
C PRO A 38 -3.49 11.08 5.99
N LEU A 39 -3.62 11.02 4.67
CA LEU A 39 -2.50 11.06 3.74
C LEU A 39 -1.71 12.37 3.86
N PHE A 40 -0.38 12.28 3.93
CA PHE A 40 0.52 13.43 3.86
C PHE A 40 1.56 13.27 2.74
N THR A 41 2.21 14.36 2.36
CA THR A 41 3.31 14.36 1.38
C THR A 41 4.66 14.49 2.10
N PRO A 42 5.46 13.42 2.19
CA PRO A 42 6.77 13.46 2.82
C PRO A 42 7.75 14.35 2.07
N ARG A 43 8.81 14.77 2.76
CA ARG A 43 9.93 15.52 2.18
C ARG A 43 11.24 14.80 2.43
N MET A 44 12.12 14.82 1.43
CA MET A 44 13.44 14.22 1.52
C MET A 44 14.26 14.86 2.67
N PRO A 45 14.87 14.08 3.58
CA PRO A 45 15.55 14.62 4.77
C PRO A 45 16.68 15.61 4.50
N ARG A 46 17.31 15.56 3.31
CA ARG A 46 18.45 16.41 2.95
C ARG A 46 18.13 17.53 1.97
N THR A 47 17.16 17.32 1.09
CA THR A 47 16.88 18.27 -0.01
C THR A 47 15.53 18.97 0.15
N GLY A 48 14.69 18.54 1.10
CA GLY A 48 13.34 19.05 1.27
C GLY A 48 12.38 18.77 0.10
N LYS A 49 12.86 18.09 -0.95
CA LYS A 49 12.07 17.76 -2.13
C LYS A 49 10.88 16.90 -1.71
N ALA A 50 9.67 17.34 -2.08
CA ALA A 50 8.46 16.60 -1.82
C ALA A 50 8.42 15.32 -2.64
N PHE A 51 7.85 14.26 -2.07
CA PHE A 51 7.58 13.03 -2.80
C PHE A 51 6.45 13.27 -3.82
N SER A 52 6.45 12.51 -4.93
CA SER A 52 5.33 12.51 -5.88
C SER A 52 4.12 11.73 -5.37
N VAL A 53 4.33 10.88 -4.36
CA VAL A 53 3.29 10.10 -3.70
C VAL A 53 2.86 10.76 -2.39
N ARG A 54 1.62 10.50 -2.01
CA ARG A 54 1.15 10.70 -0.63
C ARG A 54 1.11 9.35 0.07
N MET A 55 1.34 9.34 1.37
CA MET A 55 1.34 8.12 2.15
C MET A 55 0.72 8.35 3.53
N SER A 56 0.35 7.24 4.16
CA SER A 56 -0.02 7.14 5.56
C SER A 56 0.50 5.80 6.07
N ASN A 57 0.43 5.56 7.37
CA ASN A 57 0.74 4.27 7.97
C ASN A 57 -0.39 3.89 8.95
N CYS A 58 -0.42 2.62 9.34
CA CYS A 58 -1.32 2.14 10.39
C CYS A 58 -0.66 1.01 11.21
N GLY A 59 -1.07 0.89 12.48
CA GLY A 59 -0.60 -0.13 13.40
C GLY A 59 -0.11 0.47 14.73
N PRO A 60 0.59 -0.32 15.56
CA PRO A 60 1.05 0.16 16.87
C PRO A 60 2.14 1.25 16.81
N LEU A 61 2.90 1.32 15.72
CA LEU A 61 4.01 2.27 15.55
C LEU A 61 3.62 3.52 14.76
N GLY A 62 2.33 3.82 14.71
CA GLY A 62 1.46 3.48 13.60
C GLY A 62 1.84 3.92 12.22
#